data_AF-A0A2J8WT86-F1
#
_entry.id   AF-A0A2J8WT86-F1
#
_cell.length_a   1.000
_cell.length_b   1.000
_cell.length_c   1.000
_cell.angle_alpha   90.00
_cell.angle_beta   90.00
_cell.angle_gamma   90.00
#
_symmetry.space_group_name_H-M   'P 1'
#
loop_
_entity.id
_entity.type
_entity.pdbx_description
1 polymer ?
#
loop_
_entity_poly.entity_id
_entity_poly.type
_entity_poly.pdbx_seq_one_letter_code
_entity_poly.pdbx_strand_id
1 'polypeptide(L)'
;WGTIFLITTTLVALLKKENKEVSVVKEETQGITDTYKLLFAIIKMPAVLTFCLLILTAKVTVYSMYVSIMAFNAKVSDPLIGGTYMTLLNTVSNLGGNWPSTVALWLVDPLTVKECVGASNQNCRTPDAVELCKKLGGSCVTALDGYYVESIICVFIGFGWWFFLGPKFKKLQDEGSSSWKCRRNN
;
A
#
# COMPACT_ATOMS: atom_id res chain seq x y z
N TRP A 1 -7.64 14.32 18.00
CA TRP A 1 -7.63 12.94 17.47
C TRP A 1 -7.53 11.89 18.58
N GLY A 2 -6.51 11.89 19.44
CA GLY A 2 -6.40 10.91 20.55
C GLY A 2 -7.59 10.91 21.51
N THR A 3 -8.13 12.09 21.86
CA THR A 3 -9.33 12.22 22.72
C THR A 3 -10.59 11.67 22.06
N ILE A 4 -10.76 11.92 20.75
CA ILE A 4 -11.89 11.39 19.97
C ILE A 4 -11.81 9.87 19.93
N PHE A 5 -10.63 9.31 19.66
CA PHE A 5 -10.40 7.87 19.68
C PHE A 5 -10.77 7.26 21.04
N LEU A 6 -10.25 7.81 22.15
CA LEU A 6 -10.55 7.34 23.50
C LEU A 6 -12.04 7.43 23.86
N ILE A 7 -12.71 8.52 23.48
CA ILE A 7 -14.15 8.68 23.71
C ILE A 7 -14.93 7.64 22.91
N THR A 8 -14.62 7.47 21.63
CA THR A 8 -15.32 6.49 20.77
C THR A 8 -15.10 5.05 21.22
N THR A 9 -13.87 4.66 21.61
CA THR A 9 -13.59 3.31 22.11
C THR A 9 -14.27 3.06 23.45
N THR A 10 -14.33 4.07 24.31
CA THR A 10 -15.01 3.96 25.62
C THR A 10 -16.52 3.85 25.43
N LEU A 11 -17.12 4.64 24.54
CA LEU A 11 -18.53 4.54 24.18
C LEU A 11 -18.88 3.17 23.56
N VAL A 12 -18.06 2.66 22.64
CA VAL A 12 -18.26 1.33 22.05
C VAL A 12 -18.14 0.25 23.12
N ALA A 13 -17.16 0.33 24.01
CA ALA A 13 -17.00 -0.63 25.10
C ALA A 13 -18.17 -0.60 26.10
N LEU A 14 -18.76 0.58 26.37
CA LEU A 14 -19.88 0.73 27.29
C LEU A 14 -21.23 0.38 26.65
N LEU A 15 -21.43 0.71 25.37
CA LEU A 15 -22.70 0.51 24.67
C LEU A 15 -22.82 -0.87 24.00
N LYS A 16 -21.70 -1.54 23.71
CA LYS A 16 -21.71 -2.91 23.19
C LYS A 16 -22.07 -3.88 24.31
N LYS A 17 -23.37 -4.01 24.57
CA LYS A 17 -23.93 -5.07 25.41
C LYS A 17 -23.78 -6.38 24.65
N GLU A 18 -22.85 -7.24 25.08
CA GLU A 18 -22.68 -8.57 24.49
C GLU A 18 -23.92 -9.42 24.76
N ASN A 19 -24.56 -9.88 23.68
CA ASN A 19 -25.67 -10.81 23.76
C ASN A 19 -25.10 -12.19 24.10
N LYS A 20 -25.30 -12.66 25.34
CA LYS A 20 -24.72 -13.93 25.85
C LYS A 20 -25.42 -15.20 25.34
N GLU A 21 -26.20 -15.10 24.28
CA GLU A 21 -26.89 -16.26 23.68
C GLU A 21 -26.49 -16.41 22.21
N VAL A 22 -25.26 -16.86 22.00
CA VAL A 22 -24.96 -17.75 20.88
C VAL A 22 -24.31 -18.97 21.51
N SER A 23 -25.04 -20.08 21.46
CA SER A 23 -24.58 -21.41 21.80
C SER A 23 -23.22 -21.65 21.17
N VAL A 24 -22.20 -21.73 22.02
CA VAL A 24 -20.85 -22.14 21.65
C VAL A 24 -20.95 -23.59 21.18
N VAL A 25 -21.17 -23.77 19.89
CA VAL A 25 -20.60 -24.92 19.18
C VAL A 25 -19.11 -24.83 19.47
N LYS A 26 -18.60 -25.76 20.28
CA LYS A 26 -17.15 -25.98 20.42
C LYS A 26 -16.64 -26.47 19.07
N GLU A 27 -16.52 -25.55 18.13
CA GLU A 27 -15.44 -25.62 17.15
C GLU A 27 -14.16 -25.60 17.98
N GLU A 28 -13.24 -26.51 17.70
CA GLU A 28 -11.93 -26.59 18.34
C GLU A 28 -11.14 -25.32 17.99
N THR A 29 -11.49 -24.20 18.64
CA THR A 29 -10.84 -22.91 18.44
C THR A 29 -9.49 -23.04 19.09
N GLN A 30 -8.46 -23.30 18.28
CA GLN A 30 -7.06 -23.11 18.64
C GLN A 30 -6.98 -21.80 19.44
N GLY A 31 -6.68 -21.91 20.73
CA GLY A 31 -7.01 -20.86 21.69
C GLY A 31 -6.29 -19.56 21.36
N ILE A 32 -6.87 -18.41 21.75
CA ILE A 32 -6.22 -17.09 21.62
C ILE A 32 -4.78 -17.12 22.19
N THR A 33 -4.60 -17.82 23.31
CA THR A 33 -3.28 -18.05 23.93
C THR A 33 -2.33 -18.84 23.03
N ASP A 34 -2.83 -19.81 22.27
CA ASP A 34 -2.01 -20.61 21.34
C ASP A 34 -1.68 -19.83 20.07
N THR A 35 -2.56 -18.94 19.62
CA THR A 35 -2.26 -17.94 18.59
C THR A 35 -1.14 -16.99 19.04
N TYR A 36 -1.17 -16.48 20.27
CA TYR A 36 -0.08 -15.64 20.81
C TYR A 36 1.23 -16.41 21.01
N LYS A 37 1.18 -17.67 21.45
CA LYS A 37 2.36 -18.54 21.54
C LYS A 37 2.95 -18.80 20.16
N LEU A 38 2.10 -19.07 19.16
CA LEU A 38 2.52 -19.26 17.77
C LEU A 38 3.15 -17.99 17.21
N LEU A 39 2.55 -16.81 17.44
CA LEU A 39 3.12 -15.53 17.06
C LEU A 39 4.51 -15.31 17.68
N PHE A 40 4.65 -15.60 18.98
CA PHE A 40 5.93 -15.46 19.67
C PHE A 40 6.97 -16.45 19.14
N ALA A 41 6.55 -17.66 18.77
CA ALA A 41 7.42 -18.63 18.09
C ALA A 41 7.84 -18.14 16.70
N ILE A 42 6.95 -17.49 15.96
CA ILE A 42 7.25 -16.88 14.65
C ILE A 42 8.28 -15.77 14.78
N ILE A 43 8.11 -14.86 15.74
CA ILE A 43 9.04 -13.74 15.99
C ILE A 43 10.43 -14.24 16.39
N LYS A 44 10.50 -15.38 17.11
CA LYS A 44 11.78 -16.00 17.49
C LYS A 44 12.54 -16.61 16.31
N MET A 45 11.92 -16.82 15.15
CA MET A 45 12.63 -17.31 13.97
C MET A 45 13.62 -16.23 13.50
N PRO A 46 14.92 -16.54 13.33
CA PRO A 46 15.95 -15.54 13.02
C PRO A 46 15.67 -14.81 11.70
N ALA A 47 15.15 -15.52 10.69
CA ALA A 47 14.76 -14.93 9.41
C ALA A 47 13.65 -13.86 9.58
N VAL A 48 12.66 -14.13 10.43
CA VAL A 48 11.56 -13.18 10.71
C VAL A 48 12.09 -11.98 11.46
N LEU A 49 12.96 -12.18 12.46
CA LEU A 49 13.54 -11.09 13.23
C LEU A 49 14.40 -10.17 12.35
N THR A 50 15.27 -10.73 11.49
CA THR A 50 16.05 -9.94 10.52
C THR A 50 15.13 -9.18 9.56
N PHE A 51 14.09 -9.83 9.05
CA PHE A 51 13.13 -9.18 8.16
C PHE A 51 12.35 -8.05 8.85
N CYS A 52 11.91 -8.25 10.09
CA CYS A 52 11.27 -7.22 10.91
C CYS A 52 12.19 -6.01 11.11
N LEU A 53 13.47 -6.23 11.43
CA LEU A 53 14.44 -5.15 11.59
C LEU A 53 14.64 -4.36 10.29
N LEU A 54 14.74 -5.05 9.15
CA LEU A 54 14.83 -4.41 7.83
C LEU A 54 13.58 -3.58 7.50
N ILE A 55 12.39 -4.09 7.81
CA ILE A 55 11.15 -3.33 7.63
C ILE A 55 11.14 -2.10 8.54
N LEU A 56 11.52 -2.24 9.81
CA LEU A 56 11.53 -1.14 10.77
C LEU A 56 12.45 -0.01 10.31
N THR A 57 13.68 -0.33 9.90
CA THR A 57 14.62 0.69 9.41
C THR A 57 14.09 1.38 8.14
N ALA A 58 13.57 0.63 7.18
CA ALA A 58 12.96 1.19 5.98
C ALA A 58 11.78 2.13 6.31
N LYS A 59 10.93 1.77 7.27
CA LYS A 59 9.81 2.61 7.69
C LYS A 59 10.28 3.90 8.36
N VAL A 60 11.32 3.85 9.18
CA VAL A 60 11.92 5.07 9.78
C VAL A 60 12.43 6.02 8.69
N THR A 61 13.09 5.51 7.65
CA THR A 61 13.55 6.33 6.52
C THR A 61 12.38 6.98 5.78
N VAL A 62 11.31 6.24 5.51
CA VAL A 62 10.12 6.79 4.84
C VAL A 62 9.47 7.89 5.69
N TYR A 63 9.30 7.66 7.00
CA TYR A 63 8.70 8.67 7.88
C TYR A 63 9.56 9.91 8.04
N SER A 64 10.89 9.76 8.13
CA SER A 64 11.80 10.91 8.19
C SER A 64 11.75 11.74 6.90
N MET A 65 11.74 11.10 5.73
CA MET A 65 11.56 11.78 4.44
C MET A 65 10.21 12.52 4.37
N TYR A 66 9.13 11.89 4.85
CA TYR A 66 7.82 12.52 4.92
C TYR A 66 7.84 13.80 5.76
N VAL A 67 8.47 13.77 6.94
CA VAL A 67 8.62 14.97 7.80
C VAL A 67 9.43 16.06 7.09
N SER A 68 10.50 15.72 6.38
CA SER A 68 11.28 16.69 5.60
C SER A 68 10.46 17.37 4.51
N ILE A 69 9.63 16.61 3.78
CA ILE A 69 8.71 17.16 2.76
C ILE A 69 7.70 18.11 3.41
N MET A 70 7.11 17.73 4.54
CA MET A 70 6.16 18.58 5.26
C MET A 70 6.80 19.89 5.74
N ALA A 71 8.05 19.84 6.20
CA ALA A 71 8.81 21.04 6.56
C ALA A 71 9.10 21.93 5.35
N PHE A 72 9.44 21.34 4.19
CA PHE A 72 9.60 22.08 2.94
C PHE A 72 8.29 22.73 2.50
N ASN A 73 7.18 22.00 2.49
CA ASN A 73 5.85 22.52 2.15
C ASN A 73 5.46 23.71 3.05
N ALA A 74 5.73 23.62 4.35
CA ALA A 74 5.52 24.75 5.27
C ALA A 74 6.42 25.95 4.94
N LYS A 75 7.69 25.71 4.60
CA LYS A 75 8.66 26.76 4.28
C LYS A 75 8.33 27.51 2.97
N VAL A 76 7.85 26.81 1.95
CA VAL A 76 7.53 27.41 0.64
C VAL A 76 6.15 28.06 0.60
N SER A 77 5.26 27.71 1.54
CA SER A 77 3.92 28.28 1.62
C SER A 77 3.98 29.79 1.89
N ASP A 78 3.24 30.56 1.09
CA ASP A 78 3.16 32.02 1.25
C ASP A 78 2.53 32.37 2.61
N PRO A 79 3.18 33.16 3.48
CA PRO A 79 2.63 33.53 4.79
C PRO A 79 1.23 34.15 4.75
N LEU A 80 0.86 34.80 3.65
CA LEU A 80 -0.45 35.44 3.51
C LEU A 80 -1.58 34.45 3.24
N ILE A 81 -1.30 33.32 2.57
CA ILE A 81 -2.27 32.28 2.17
C ILE A 81 -1.81 30.86 2.55
N GLY A 82 -1.00 30.75 3.61
CA GLY A 82 -0.28 29.53 3.95
C GLY A 82 -1.20 28.36 4.29
N GLY A 83 -2.37 28.63 4.87
CA GLY A 83 -3.38 27.60 5.15
C GLY A 83 -3.91 26.91 3.90
N THR A 84 -4.18 27.68 2.83
CA THR A 84 -4.66 27.13 1.54
C THR A 84 -3.55 26.35 0.83
N TYR A 85 -2.32 26.89 0.79
CA TYR A 85 -1.16 26.21 0.19
C TYR A 85 -0.85 24.89 0.88
N MET A 86 -0.76 24.89 2.21
CA MET A 86 -0.44 23.69 2.98
C MET A 86 -1.53 22.61 2.85
N THR A 87 -2.81 23.02 2.82
CA THR A 87 -3.92 22.09 2.61
C THR A 87 -3.86 21.45 1.22
N LEU A 88 -3.68 22.26 0.18
CA LEU A 88 -3.57 21.75 -1.19
C LEU A 88 -2.41 20.76 -1.34
N LEU A 89 -1.22 21.11 -0.84
CA LEU A 89 -0.03 20.26 -0.90
C LEU A 89 -0.21 18.96 -0.13
N ASN A 90 -0.92 18.98 1.01
CA ASN A 90 -1.27 17.76 1.76
C ASN A 90 -2.25 16.89 0.97
N THR A 91 -3.25 17.48 0.32
CA THR A 91 -4.19 16.73 -0.53
C THR A 91 -3.46 16.05 -1.69
N VAL A 92 -2.58 16.77 -2.38
CA VAL A 92 -1.77 16.22 -3.46
C VAL A 92 -0.84 15.11 -2.97
N SER A 93 -0.22 15.29 -1.79
CA SER A 93 0.68 14.28 -1.20
C SER A 93 -0.08 13.01 -0.80
N ASN A 94 -1.25 13.14 -0.19
CA ASN A 94 -2.10 12.01 0.20
C ASN A 94 -2.64 11.26 -1.01
N LEU A 95 -3.00 11.98 -2.08
CA LEU A 95 -3.40 11.35 -3.33
C LEU A 95 -2.22 10.56 -3.90
N GLY A 96 -1.08 11.23 -4.09
CA GLY A 96 0.15 10.69 -4.69
C GLY A 96 0.69 9.44 -4.00
N GLY A 97 0.53 9.31 -2.68
CA GLY A 97 1.01 8.16 -1.92
C GLY A 97 0.14 6.90 -2.01
N ASN A 98 -1.16 7.02 -2.28
CA ASN A 98 -2.09 5.89 -2.17
C ASN A 98 -2.51 5.28 -3.51
N TRP A 99 -2.69 6.10 -4.54
CA TRP A 99 -3.17 5.63 -5.85
C TRP A 99 -2.26 4.60 -6.55
N PRO A 100 -0.91 4.61 -6.42
CA PRO A 100 -0.07 3.66 -7.14
C PRO A 100 -0.33 2.21 -6.71
N SER A 101 -0.61 1.98 -5.42
CA SER A 101 -0.92 0.66 -4.88
C SER A 101 -2.20 0.09 -5.48
N THR A 102 -3.23 0.93 -5.69
CA THR A 102 -4.48 0.51 -6.32
C THR A 102 -4.26 0.16 -7.78
N VAL A 103 -3.51 0.97 -8.51
CA VAL A 103 -3.21 0.72 -9.93
C VAL A 103 -2.35 -0.52 -10.10
N ALA A 104 -1.35 -0.72 -9.24
CA ALA A 104 -0.50 -1.90 -9.23
C ALA A 104 -1.34 -3.18 -9.11
N LEU A 105 -2.15 -3.26 -8.06
CA LEU A 105 -3.01 -4.43 -7.82
C LEU A 105 -4.02 -4.67 -8.95
N TRP A 106 -4.54 -3.60 -9.56
CA TRP A 106 -5.46 -3.72 -10.69
C TRP A 106 -4.80 -4.24 -11.97
N LEU A 107 -3.49 -4.05 -12.14
CA LEU A 107 -2.73 -4.49 -13.31
C LEU A 107 -2.21 -5.93 -13.22
N VAL A 108 -2.05 -6.49 -12.01
CA VAL A 108 -1.57 -7.87 -11.82
C VAL A 108 -2.45 -8.89 -12.56
N ASP A 109 -3.75 -8.82 -12.35
CA ASP A 109 -4.71 -9.79 -12.91
C ASP A 109 -4.72 -9.81 -14.46
N PRO A 110 -4.82 -8.67 -15.18
CA PRO A 110 -4.78 -8.68 -16.64
C PRO A 110 -3.42 -9.07 -17.23
N LEU A 111 -2.32 -8.85 -16.49
CA LEU A 111 -0.95 -9.24 -16.87
C LEU A 111 -0.67 -10.73 -16.61
N THR A 112 -1.42 -11.36 -15.71
CA THR A 112 -1.23 -12.78 -15.35
C THR A 112 -1.76 -13.69 -16.45
N VAL A 113 -0.90 -14.61 -16.91
CA VAL A 113 -1.23 -15.58 -17.97
C VAL A 113 -1.36 -16.98 -17.36
N LYS A 114 -2.52 -17.59 -17.58
CA LYS A 114 -2.84 -18.95 -17.12
C LYS A 114 -3.02 -19.87 -18.32
N GLU A 115 -2.34 -21.00 -18.30
CA GLU A 115 -2.37 -22.02 -19.34
C GLU A 115 -3.02 -23.31 -18.82
N CYS A 116 -3.66 -24.05 -19.73
CA CYS A 116 -4.26 -25.34 -19.42
C CYS A 116 -3.23 -26.46 -19.64
N VAL A 117 -2.91 -27.21 -18.60
CA VAL A 117 -2.05 -28.41 -18.69
C VAL A 117 -2.95 -29.64 -18.74
N GLY A 118 -2.72 -30.52 -19.72
CA GLY A 118 -3.51 -31.76 -19.92
C GLY A 118 -4.50 -31.73 -21.08
N ALA A 119 -4.74 -30.56 -21.70
CA ALA A 119 -5.49 -30.41 -22.93
C ALA A 119 -4.82 -29.36 -23.84
N SER A 120 -4.68 -29.63 -25.14
CA SER A 120 -3.95 -28.73 -26.05
C SER A 120 -4.82 -27.55 -26.53
N ASN A 121 -4.19 -26.37 -26.66
CA ASN A 121 -4.70 -25.18 -27.35
C ASN A 121 -5.85 -24.40 -26.65
N GLN A 122 -5.92 -24.41 -25.32
CA GLN A 122 -6.88 -23.60 -24.55
C GLN A 122 -6.19 -22.79 -23.44
N ASN A 123 -6.66 -21.55 -23.21
CA ASN A 123 -6.19 -20.69 -22.14
C ASN A 123 -7.17 -20.67 -20.95
N CYS A 124 -6.72 -20.24 -19.79
CA CYS A 124 -7.56 -20.18 -18.58
C CYS A 124 -7.90 -18.73 -18.19
N ARG A 125 -8.13 -17.87 -19.19
CA ARG A 125 -8.35 -16.43 -18.96
C ARG A 125 -9.80 -16.10 -18.65
N THR A 126 -10.75 -16.79 -19.29
CA THR A 126 -12.19 -16.63 -19.07
C THR A 126 -12.76 -17.81 -18.28
N PRO A 127 -13.84 -17.61 -17.50
CA PRO A 127 -14.50 -18.69 -16.77
C PRO A 127 -14.94 -19.85 -17.69
N ASP A 128 -15.41 -19.54 -18.89
CA ASP A 128 -15.81 -20.55 -19.89
C ASP A 128 -14.63 -21.41 -20.34
N ALA A 129 -13.45 -20.80 -20.55
CA ALA A 129 -12.25 -21.51 -20.97
C ALA A 129 -11.65 -22.34 -19.83
N VAL A 130 -11.79 -21.89 -18.58
CA VAL A 130 -11.47 -22.68 -17.38
C VAL A 130 -12.37 -23.91 -17.28
N GLU A 131 -13.67 -23.76 -17.50
CA GLU A 131 -14.61 -24.88 -17.46
C GLU A 131 -14.34 -25.88 -18.58
N LEU A 132 -14.04 -25.41 -19.79
CA LEU A 132 -13.67 -26.25 -20.92
C LEU A 132 -12.36 -27.02 -20.67
N CYS A 133 -11.33 -26.36 -20.11
CA CYS A 133 -10.08 -27.00 -19.72
C CYS A 133 -10.31 -28.14 -18.70
N LYS A 134 -11.14 -27.89 -17.68
CA LYS A 134 -11.50 -28.91 -16.69
C LYS A 134 -12.31 -30.06 -17.28
N LYS A 135 -13.25 -29.77 -18.19
CA LYS A 135 -14.04 -30.79 -18.90
C LYS A 135 -13.18 -31.73 -19.74
N LEU A 136 -12.08 -31.22 -20.30
CA LEU A 136 -11.11 -32.01 -21.05
C LEU A 136 -10.10 -32.74 -20.15
N GLY A 137 -10.28 -32.72 -18.83
CA GLY A 137 -9.38 -33.38 -17.87
C GLY A 137 -8.10 -32.60 -17.56
N GLY A 138 -8.02 -31.33 -17.98
CA GLY A 138 -6.88 -30.46 -17.72
C GLY A 138 -6.99 -29.66 -16.41
N SER A 139 -5.86 -29.10 -15.99
CA SER A 139 -5.76 -28.19 -14.84
C SER A 139 -5.15 -26.86 -15.26
N CYS A 140 -5.72 -25.75 -14.80
CA CYS A 140 -5.21 -24.42 -15.07
C CYS A 140 -4.04 -24.10 -14.14
N VAL A 141 -2.86 -23.89 -14.71
CA VAL A 141 -1.67 -23.45 -13.96
C VAL A 141 -1.27 -22.04 -14.40
N THR A 142 -0.68 -21.28 -13.48
CA THR A 142 -0.11 -19.98 -13.82
C THR A 142 1.19 -20.21 -14.58
N ALA A 143 1.23 -19.85 -15.86
CA ALA A 143 2.42 -19.97 -16.70
C ALA A 143 3.33 -18.75 -16.55
N LEU A 144 2.74 -17.56 -16.45
CA LEU A 144 3.44 -16.31 -16.19
C LEU A 144 2.67 -15.48 -15.18
N ASP A 145 3.33 -15.16 -14.06
CA ASP A 145 2.74 -14.33 -13.01
C ASP A 145 2.89 -12.84 -13.40
N GLY A 146 1.75 -12.13 -13.44
CA GLY A 146 1.69 -10.72 -13.78
C GLY A 146 2.52 -9.85 -12.84
N TYR A 147 2.75 -10.27 -11.60
CA TYR A 147 3.58 -9.58 -10.63
C TYR A 147 5.02 -9.34 -11.11
N TYR A 148 5.64 -10.35 -11.74
CA TYR A 148 7.02 -10.21 -12.22
C TYR A 148 7.09 -9.27 -13.44
N VAL A 149 6.10 -9.36 -14.33
CA VAL A 149 6.00 -8.47 -15.50
C VAL A 149 5.79 -7.03 -15.07
N GLU A 150 4.85 -6.81 -14.14
CA GLU A 150 4.58 -5.49 -13.57
C GLU A 150 5.80 -4.92 -12.85
N SER A 151 6.49 -5.73 -12.06
CA SER A 151 7.70 -5.32 -11.34
C SER A 151 8.79 -4.81 -12.30
N ILE A 152 9.00 -5.49 -13.43
CA ILE A 152 9.95 -5.06 -14.46
C ILE A 152 9.53 -3.72 -15.06
N ILE A 153 8.24 -3.54 -15.39
CA ILE A 153 7.70 -2.28 -15.92
C ILE A 153 7.90 -1.14 -14.91
N CYS A 154 7.57 -1.37 -13.64
CA CYS A 154 7.74 -0.40 -12.55
C CYS A 154 9.20 0.03 -12.36
N VAL A 155 10.16 -0.89 -12.54
CA VAL A 155 11.60 -0.57 -12.50
C VAL A 155 11.97 0.39 -13.62
N PHE A 156 11.53 0.14 -14.86
CA PHE A 156 11.80 1.05 -15.99
C PHE A 156 11.15 2.43 -15.80
N ILE A 157 9.91 2.48 -15.30
CA ILE A 157 9.23 3.73 -14.95
C ILE A 157 10.02 4.48 -13.86
N GLY A 158 10.50 3.77 -12.84
CA GLY A 158 11.31 4.34 -11.75
C GLY A 158 12.62 4.96 -12.24
N PHE A 159 13.34 4.26 -13.12
CA PHE A 159 14.54 4.82 -13.75
C PHE A 159 14.22 6.03 -14.62
N GLY A 160 13.17 5.96 -15.44
CA GLY A 160 12.70 7.12 -16.22
C GLY A 160 12.41 8.33 -15.32
N TRP A 161 11.69 8.12 -14.23
CA TRP A 161 11.42 9.18 -13.24
C TRP A 161 12.72 9.75 -12.66
N TRP A 162 13.65 8.89 -12.24
CA TRP A 162 14.92 9.32 -11.67
C TRP A 162 15.73 10.21 -12.63
N PHE A 163 15.84 9.82 -13.90
CA PHE A 163 16.63 10.56 -14.89
C PHE A 163 15.96 11.85 -15.36
N PHE A 164 14.64 11.87 -15.56
CA PHE A 164 13.94 13.03 -16.12
C PHE A 164 13.40 14.00 -15.07
N LEU A 165 12.84 13.48 -13.98
CA LEU A 165 12.23 14.29 -12.93
C LEU A 165 13.21 14.58 -11.80
N GLY A 166 14.19 13.72 -11.53
CA GLY A 166 15.22 13.94 -10.51
C GLY A 166 15.93 15.30 -10.64
N PRO A 167 16.48 15.66 -11.82
CA PRO A 167 17.12 16.97 -12.02
C PRO A 167 16.14 18.15 -11.85
N LYS A 168 14.87 17.97 -12.22
CA LYS A 168 13.83 19.00 -12.04
C LYS A 168 13.48 19.20 -10.56
N PHE A 169 13.35 18.13 -9.80
CA PHE A 169 13.13 18.20 -8.36
C PHE A 169 14.30 18.90 -7.66
N LYS A 170 15.54 18.58 -8.05
CA LYS A 170 16.71 19.25 -7.51
C LYS A 170 16.69 20.76 -7.82
N LYS A 171 16.37 21.14 -9.05
CA LYS A 171 16.22 22.55 -9.43
C LYS A 171 15.16 23.26 -8.59
N LEU A 172 13.99 22.64 -8.39
CA LEU A 172 12.92 23.21 -7.56
C LEU A 172 13.33 23.35 -6.09
N GLN A 173 14.08 22.39 -5.56
CA GLN A 173 14.60 22.44 -4.19
C GLN A 173 15.56 23.62 -3.97
N ASP A 174 16.34 23.98 -4.99
CA ASP A 174 17.30 25.09 -4.97
C ASP A 174 16.63 26.46 -5.23
N GLU A 175 15.36 26.47 -5.65
CA GLU A 175 14.62 27.69 -5.98
C GLU A 175 14.26 28.48 -4.71
N GLY A 176 14.58 29.78 -4.69
CA GLY A 176 14.36 30.65 -3.53
C GLY A 176 12.88 30.87 -3.20
N SER A 177 12.56 31.14 -1.93
CA SER A 177 11.18 31.34 -1.44
C SER A 177 10.37 32.43 -2.15
N SER A 178 11.02 33.34 -2.89
CA SER A 178 10.33 34.35 -3.71
C SER A 178 9.63 33.77 -4.94
N SER A 179 10.15 32.66 -5.50
CA SER A 179 9.55 31.99 -6.66
C SER A 179 8.28 31.20 -6.30
N TRP A 180 8.08 30.90 -5.01
CA TRP A 180 6.95 30.12 -4.48
C TRP A 180 5.79 30.98 -3.95
N LYS A 181 5.96 32.32 -3.89
CA LYS A 181 4.98 33.25 -3.36
C LYS A 181 4.10 33.82 -4.46
N CYS A 182 2.84 34.13 -4.13
CA CYS A 182 1.93 34.73 -5.09
C CYS A 182 2.37 36.17 -5.39
N ARG A 183 2.60 36.48 -6.67
CA ARG A 183 2.84 37.86 -7.11
C ARG A 183 1.52 38.61 -7.14
N ARG A 184 1.38 39.64 -6.32
CA ARG A 184 0.23 40.54 -6.36
C ARG A 184 0.38 41.45 -7.57
N ASN A 185 -0.54 41.36 -8.53
CA ASN A 185 -0.76 42.50 -9.44
C ASN A 185 -1.51 43.56 -8.63
N ASN A 186 -0.91 44.75 -8.54
CA ASN A 186 -1.58 45.95 -8.02
C ASN A 186 -2.65 46.42 -9.00
#